data_AF-A0A7C1M1T4-F1
#
_entry.id   AF-A0A7C1M1T4-F1
#
_cell.length_a   1.000
_cell.length_b   1.000
_cell.length_c   1.000
_cell.angle_alpha   90.00
_cell.angle_beta   90.00
_cell.angle_gamma   90.00
#
_symmetry.space_group_name_H-M   'P 1'
#
loop_
_entity.id
_entity.type
_entity.pdbx_description
1 polymer ?
#
loop_
_entity_poly.entity_id
_entity_poly.type
_entity_poly.pdbx_seq_one_letter_code
_entity_poly.pdbx_strand_id
1 'polypeptide(L)'
;LMREKCALIIAFGTCACYGSVSGLANQWDIEILKKRKFTEVESATNDTPIIPTENVPEFRLKIINVDKVINVDAYMSGCPPRPEQIISAIVFLLGQKPFPMNELAFCNDCSLNTNGCLLDEKMMCYGPITSMGCSLKCTSDKNPCVGCYGPSKTVSARAEKLNSISKNLNSISSGDKKNLYEFLTLYLNIPLMAGFDLAGDILKQIKKNSLLKSPLTNLPPTTVDIMSNLMSFLRDNNHFHEISNVCDTCSRIIRSKSSMSRVKRDYEGLPNLDDCLIEQGYICMGPVTKAGCGGLCLNVNTPCTGCYGQTKWGVNQAERFADTVLEKFNINLSKEDLLAQVKDKIGTFEKFTLASKKGGI
;
A
#
# COMPACT_ATOMS: atom_id res chain seq x y z
N LEU A 1 -3.81 -13.36 26.60
CA LEU A 1 -2.41 -12.99 26.92
C LEU A 1 -1.92 -11.71 26.23
N MET A 2 -1.49 -11.74 24.95
CA MET A 2 -0.91 -10.54 24.30
C MET A 2 -1.83 -9.33 24.38
N ARG A 3 -3.13 -9.54 24.08
CA ARG A 3 -4.13 -8.48 24.14
C ARG A 3 -4.28 -7.85 25.52
N GLU A 4 -4.20 -8.64 26.59
CA GLU A 4 -4.33 -8.17 27.98
C GLU A 4 -3.09 -7.40 28.44
N LYS A 5 -1.92 -7.72 27.88
CA LYS A 5 -0.62 -7.14 28.27
C LYS A 5 -0.23 -5.91 27.46
N CYS A 6 -0.84 -5.70 26.29
CA CYS A 6 -0.47 -4.62 25.39
C CYS A 6 -1.55 -3.53 25.35
N ALA A 7 -1.11 -2.28 25.42
CA ALA A 7 -1.97 -1.12 25.16
C ALA A 7 -2.47 -1.09 23.70
N LEU A 8 -1.65 -1.53 22.76
CA LEU A 8 -1.96 -1.55 21.33
C LEU A 8 -1.53 -2.88 20.69
N ILE A 9 -2.37 -3.43 19.81
CA ILE A 9 -2.10 -4.63 19.00
C ILE A 9 -2.25 -4.29 17.52
N ILE A 10 -1.20 -4.59 16.76
CA ILE A 10 -1.17 -4.47 15.31
C ILE A 10 -1.22 -5.87 14.70
N ALA A 11 -2.17 -6.13 13.80
CA ALA A 11 -2.11 -7.29 12.93
C ALA A 11 -0.98 -7.09 11.92
N PHE A 12 0.18 -7.66 12.23
CA PHE A 12 1.40 -7.42 11.47
C PHE A 12 1.59 -8.45 10.35
N GLY A 13 1.53 -7.99 9.11
CA GLY A 13 1.64 -8.79 7.90
C GLY A 13 0.32 -9.40 7.43
N THR A 14 0.31 -9.82 6.17
CA THR A 14 -0.86 -10.42 5.51
C THR A 14 -1.34 -11.69 6.18
N CYS A 15 -0.45 -12.46 6.83
CA CYS A 15 -0.87 -13.63 7.61
C CYS A 15 -1.77 -13.24 8.77
N ALA A 16 -1.38 -12.25 9.58
CA ALA A 16 -2.18 -11.78 10.69
C ALA A 16 -3.47 -11.09 10.22
N CYS A 17 -3.37 -10.29 9.14
CA CYS A 17 -4.49 -9.54 8.61
C CYS A 17 -5.55 -10.42 7.93
N TYR A 18 -5.12 -11.37 7.10
CA TYR A 18 -5.97 -12.06 6.12
C TYR A 18 -5.71 -13.58 6.00
N GLY A 19 -4.82 -14.14 6.81
CA GLY A 19 -4.42 -15.56 6.81
C GLY A 19 -3.38 -15.97 5.76
N SER A 20 -3.18 -15.16 4.71
CA SER A 20 -2.14 -15.37 3.69
C SER A 20 -2.23 -16.74 2.99
N VAL A 21 -1.12 -17.19 2.39
CA VAL A 21 -0.98 -18.46 1.67
C VAL A 21 -1.40 -19.65 2.52
N SER A 22 -1.10 -19.63 3.82
CA SER A 22 -1.52 -20.69 4.73
C SER A 22 -3.04 -20.87 4.73
N GLY A 23 -3.80 -19.78 4.55
CA GLY A 23 -5.26 -19.81 4.46
C GLY A 23 -5.81 -20.70 3.34
N LEU A 24 -5.04 -20.99 2.29
CA LEU A 24 -5.41 -21.94 1.24
C LEU A 24 -5.67 -23.35 1.79
N ALA A 25 -5.06 -23.71 2.93
CA ALA A 25 -5.29 -24.97 3.61
C ALA A 25 -6.77 -25.18 4.01
N ASN A 26 -7.54 -24.10 4.17
CA ASN A 26 -8.96 -24.18 4.52
C ASN A 26 -9.85 -24.83 3.43
N GLN A 27 -9.30 -25.15 2.25
CA GLN A 27 -9.98 -25.92 1.20
C GLN A 27 -10.09 -27.42 1.54
N TRP A 28 -9.32 -27.89 2.53
CA TRP A 28 -9.30 -29.29 2.93
C TRP A 28 -9.67 -29.43 4.40
N ASP A 29 -10.17 -30.61 4.75
CA ASP A 29 -10.30 -31.00 6.15
C ASP A 29 -8.91 -31.14 6.80
N ILE A 30 -8.78 -30.73 8.05
CA ILE A 30 -7.51 -30.77 8.77
C ILE A 30 -6.95 -32.20 8.89
N GLU A 31 -7.79 -33.22 8.94
CA GLU A 31 -7.34 -34.61 9.00
C GLU A 31 -6.69 -35.07 7.69
N ILE A 32 -7.19 -34.60 6.54
CA ILE A 32 -6.56 -34.83 5.23
C ILE A 32 -5.17 -34.18 5.21
N LEU A 33 -5.05 -32.95 5.70
CA LEU A 33 -3.78 -32.22 5.73
C LEU A 33 -2.76 -32.89 6.66
N LYS A 34 -3.18 -33.32 7.85
CA LYS A 34 -2.33 -34.05 8.81
C LYS A 34 -1.86 -35.36 8.20
N LYS A 35 -2.77 -36.16 7.63
CA LYS A 35 -2.44 -37.44 7.00
C LYS A 35 -1.48 -37.24 5.83
N ARG A 36 -1.74 -36.25 4.96
CA ARG A 36 -0.83 -35.90 3.87
C ARG A 36 0.55 -35.57 4.40
N LYS A 37 0.68 -34.74 5.44
CA LYS A 37 1.97 -34.26 5.97
C LYS A 37 2.77 -35.31 6.74
N PHE A 38 2.12 -36.13 7.56
CA PHE A 38 2.79 -37.01 8.52
C PHE A 38 2.82 -38.49 8.11
N THR A 39 1.96 -38.90 7.18
CA THR A 39 1.80 -40.32 6.83
C THR A 39 1.99 -40.59 5.34
N GLU A 40 1.41 -39.77 4.47
CA GLU A 40 1.36 -40.05 3.02
C GLU A 40 2.42 -39.32 2.20
N VAL A 41 3.27 -38.47 2.79
CA VAL A 41 4.38 -37.87 2.03
C VAL A 41 5.35 -38.97 1.62
N GLU A 42 5.87 -38.85 0.40
CA GLU A 42 6.76 -39.84 -0.20
C GLU A 42 8.09 -39.95 0.55
N SER A 43 8.45 -38.89 1.28
CA SER A 43 9.65 -38.82 2.13
C SER A 43 9.45 -39.30 3.56
N ALA A 44 8.27 -39.81 3.93
CA ALA A 44 8.04 -40.37 5.26
C ALA A 44 8.73 -41.73 5.35
N THR A 45 9.84 -41.78 6.09
CA THR A 45 10.66 -43.00 6.21
C THR A 45 10.36 -43.81 7.47
N ASN A 46 9.45 -43.34 8.33
CA ASN A 46 9.10 -44.06 9.55
C ASN A 46 8.28 -45.32 9.19
N ASP A 47 8.69 -46.48 9.70
CA ASP A 47 7.98 -47.74 9.49
C ASP A 47 6.53 -47.69 10.01
N THR A 48 6.29 -46.87 11.04
CA THR A 48 4.97 -46.54 11.59
C THR A 48 4.82 -45.03 11.70
N PRO A 49 4.34 -44.35 10.65
CA PRO A 49 4.15 -42.91 10.69
C PRO A 49 3.06 -42.53 11.70
N ILE A 50 3.38 -41.59 12.58
CA ILE A 50 2.44 -41.08 13.59
C ILE A 50 2.36 -39.55 13.50
N ILE A 51 1.20 -39.00 13.85
CA ILE A 51 1.02 -37.56 14.01
C ILE A 51 1.61 -37.17 15.37
N PRO A 52 2.57 -36.23 15.45
CA PRO A 52 3.12 -35.80 16.72
C PRO A 52 2.05 -35.18 17.63
N THR A 53 2.01 -35.62 18.89
CA THR A 53 1.09 -35.10 19.92
C THR A 53 1.82 -34.63 21.18
N GLU A 54 3.07 -35.05 21.38
CA GLU A 54 3.86 -34.69 22.56
C GLU A 54 4.53 -33.32 22.38
N ASN A 55 4.40 -32.43 23.36
CA ASN A 55 5.00 -31.09 23.39
C ASN A 55 4.65 -30.20 22.18
N VAL A 56 3.57 -30.51 21.46
CA VAL A 56 3.07 -29.74 20.33
C VAL A 56 1.61 -29.36 20.54
N PRO A 57 1.20 -28.13 20.14
CA PRO A 57 -0.19 -27.74 20.24
C PRO A 57 -1.04 -28.50 19.21
N GLU A 58 -2.32 -28.68 19.52
CA GLU A 58 -3.27 -29.17 18.54
C GLU A 58 -3.47 -28.19 17.38
N PHE A 59 -3.71 -28.73 16.19
CA PHE A 59 -4.13 -27.94 15.05
C PHE A 59 -5.55 -27.41 15.24
N ARG A 60 -5.77 -26.15 14.91
CA ARG A 60 -7.12 -25.60 14.75
C ARG A 60 -7.76 -26.20 13.50
N LEU A 61 -9.09 -26.32 13.51
CA LEU A 61 -9.86 -26.84 12.37
C LEU A 61 -9.71 -25.98 11.11
N LYS A 62 -9.57 -24.67 11.27
CA LYS A 62 -9.38 -23.71 10.17
C LYS A 62 -8.43 -22.61 10.60
N ILE A 63 -7.71 -22.06 9.63
CA ILE A 63 -6.98 -20.82 9.78
C ILE A 63 -7.98 -19.68 9.75
N ILE A 64 -7.90 -18.82 10.76
CA ILE A 64 -8.73 -17.63 10.91
C ILE A 64 -7.83 -16.42 11.16
N ASN A 65 -8.33 -15.25 10.81
CA ASN A 65 -7.63 -13.99 11.05
C ASN A 65 -7.57 -13.69 12.56
N VAL A 66 -6.56 -12.92 12.97
CA VAL A 66 -6.34 -12.62 14.40
C VAL A 66 -7.47 -11.77 15.01
N ASP A 67 -8.15 -10.97 14.17
CA ASP A 67 -9.30 -10.14 14.54
C ASP A 67 -10.58 -10.94 14.86
N LYS A 68 -10.58 -12.26 14.59
CA LYS A 68 -11.63 -13.19 15.05
C LYS A 68 -11.41 -13.70 16.47
N VAL A 69 -10.20 -13.56 16.99
CA VAL A 69 -9.80 -14.12 18.30
C VAL A 69 -9.63 -13.02 19.34
N ILE A 70 -9.08 -11.86 18.94
CA ILE A 70 -8.83 -10.72 19.82
C ILE A 70 -9.17 -9.41 19.12
N ASN A 71 -9.39 -8.35 19.90
CA ASN A 71 -9.52 -7.00 19.33
C ASN A 71 -8.17 -6.47 18.83
N VAL A 72 -8.16 -6.00 17.58
CA VAL A 72 -6.98 -5.48 16.87
C VAL A 72 -7.18 -3.99 16.63
N ASP A 73 -6.18 -3.17 16.97
CA ASP A 73 -6.30 -1.70 16.89
C ASP A 73 -5.87 -1.15 15.53
N ALA A 74 -4.95 -1.86 14.85
CA ALA A 74 -4.48 -1.51 13.52
C ALA A 74 -4.05 -2.74 12.72
N TYR A 75 -4.07 -2.62 11.39
CA TYR A 75 -3.66 -3.67 10.45
C TYR A 75 -2.44 -3.18 9.68
N MET A 76 -1.48 -4.04 9.37
CA MET A 76 -0.36 -3.69 8.49
C MET A 76 -0.17 -4.81 7.48
N SER A 77 -0.80 -4.68 6.32
CA SER A 77 -0.73 -5.70 5.27
C SER A 77 0.57 -5.68 4.48
N GLY A 78 0.89 -6.83 3.88
CA GLY A 78 2.09 -7.09 3.10
C GLY A 78 2.65 -8.47 3.45
N CYS A 79 3.24 -9.16 2.48
CA CYS A 79 3.79 -10.51 2.66
C CYS A 79 5.27 -10.58 2.27
N PRO A 80 6.18 -9.90 3.00
CA PRO A 80 5.94 -9.09 4.21
C PRO A 80 5.63 -7.60 3.91
N PRO A 81 5.21 -6.82 4.92
CA PRO A 81 5.14 -5.36 4.81
C PRO A 81 6.52 -4.76 4.50
N ARG A 82 6.54 -3.61 3.82
CA ARG A 82 7.78 -2.88 3.51
C ARG A 82 8.49 -2.42 4.80
N PRO A 83 9.84 -2.47 4.88
CA PRO A 83 10.57 -1.92 6.02
C PRO A 83 10.20 -0.47 6.33
N GLU A 84 9.98 0.35 5.30
CA GLU A 84 9.59 1.75 5.43
C GLU A 84 8.22 1.90 6.12
N GLN A 85 7.28 0.99 5.82
CA GLN A 85 5.96 0.95 6.46
C GLN A 85 6.08 0.55 7.94
N ILE A 86 6.97 -0.40 8.27
CA ILE A 86 7.22 -0.82 9.64
C ILE A 86 7.84 0.31 10.46
N ILE A 87 8.90 0.92 9.92
CA ILE A 87 9.59 2.06 10.55
C ILE A 87 8.60 3.21 10.76
N SER A 88 7.80 3.54 9.76
CA SER A 88 6.80 4.60 9.86
C SER A 88 5.78 4.33 10.96
N ALA A 89 5.35 3.07 11.14
CA ALA A 89 4.40 2.71 12.20
C ALA A 89 5.04 2.81 13.57
N ILE A 90 6.29 2.34 13.72
CA ILE A 90 7.02 2.44 14.98
C ILE A 90 7.26 3.92 15.34
N VAL A 91 7.73 4.74 14.39
CA VAL A 91 7.94 6.18 14.61
C VAL A 91 6.63 6.87 14.99
N PHE A 92 5.52 6.54 14.32
CA PHE A 92 4.21 7.06 14.69
C PHE A 92 3.82 6.70 16.13
N LEU A 93 4.02 5.45 16.54
CA LEU A 93 3.67 4.96 17.88
C LEU A 93 4.58 5.51 18.99
N LEU A 94 5.85 5.77 18.69
CA LEU A 94 6.80 6.38 19.62
C LEU A 94 6.55 7.89 19.83
N GLY A 95 5.59 8.46 19.11
CA GLY A 95 5.30 9.89 19.12
C GLY A 95 6.08 10.64 18.04
N GLN A 96 5.65 11.87 17.75
CA GLN A 96 6.28 12.67 16.70
C GLN A 96 7.76 12.84 16.97
N LYS A 97 8.59 12.55 15.96
CA LYS A 97 10.01 12.87 16.01
C LYS A 97 10.11 14.39 16.27
N PRO A 98 10.84 14.85 17.29
CA PRO A 98 11.02 16.28 17.49
C PRO A 98 11.64 16.83 16.21
N PHE A 99 10.90 17.72 15.55
CA PHE A 99 11.43 18.39 14.39
C PHE A 99 12.47 19.42 14.85
N PRO A 100 13.58 19.57 14.12
CA PRO A 100 14.61 20.55 14.47
C PRO A 100 14.05 21.98 14.56
N MET A 101 12.90 22.27 13.93
CA MET A 101 12.26 23.59 13.91
C MET A 101 13.29 24.71 13.70
N ASN A 102 14.12 24.52 12.68
CA ASN A 102 15.19 25.44 12.37
C ASN A 102 14.58 26.80 11.99
N GLU A 103 15.30 27.88 12.27
CA GLU A 103 14.89 29.22 11.89
C GLU A 103 14.65 29.31 10.38
N LEU A 104 15.54 28.74 9.56
CA LEU A 104 15.47 28.86 8.10
C LEU A 104 14.91 27.61 7.41
N ALA A 105 14.22 27.86 6.30
CA ALA A 105 13.76 26.82 5.39
C ALA A 105 14.90 26.21 4.56
N PHE A 106 14.74 24.95 4.12
CA PHE A 106 15.67 24.17 3.32
C PHE A 106 16.12 24.89 2.04
N CYS A 107 15.26 25.73 1.45
CA CYS A 107 15.61 26.54 0.29
C CYS A 107 16.86 27.42 0.49
N ASN A 108 17.20 27.79 1.73
CA ASN A 108 18.41 28.57 2.02
C ASN A 108 19.71 27.79 1.82
N ASP A 109 19.65 26.45 1.82
CA ASP A 109 20.79 25.55 1.61
C ASP A 109 20.62 24.69 0.34
N CYS A 110 19.67 25.06 -0.52
CA CYS A 110 19.33 24.34 -1.74
C CYS A 110 20.07 24.94 -2.95
N SER A 111 20.86 24.10 -3.64
CA SER A 111 21.59 24.48 -4.85
C SER A 111 20.68 24.89 -6.01
N LEU A 112 19.44 24.35 -6.06
CA LEU A 112 18.46 24.65 -7.10
C LEU A 112 17.61 25.90 -6.80
N ASN A 113 17.84 26.61 -5.69
CA ASN A 113 16.99 27.74 -5.31
C ASN A 113 17.17 28.95 -6.24
N THR A 114 18.39 29.18 -6.74
CA THR A 114 18.72 30.31 -7.62
C THR A 114 18.54 29.98 -9.10
N ASN A 115 18.78 28.73 -9.51
CA ASN A 115 18.62 28.28 -10.89
C ASN A 115 18.16 26.82 -10.95
N GLY A 116 17.24 26.49 -11.86
CA GLY A 116 16.72 25.13 -12.03
C GLY A 116 15.82 24.65 -10.88
N CYS A 117 15.02 25.54 -10.28
CA CYS A 117 14.15 25.18 -9.17
C CYS A 117 13.02 24.23 -9.64
N LEU A 118 12.84 23.11 -8.94
CA LEU A 118 11.79 22.13 -9.26
C LEU A 118 10.37 22.72 -9.23
N LEU A 119 10.14 23.74 -8.38
CA LEU A 119 8.85 24.47 -8.35
C LEU A 119 8.62 25.30 -9.62
N ASP A 120 9.68 25.74 -10.30
CA ASP A 120 9.57 26.45 -11.57
C ASP A 120 9.15 25.51 -12.71
N GLU A 121 9.52 24.23 -12.61
CA GLU A 121 9.09 23.13 -13.47
C GLU A 121 7.73 22.53 -13.06
N LYS A 122 7.01 23.17 -12.14
CA LYS A 122 5.70 22.73 -11.59
C LYS A 122 5.72 21.41 -10.81
N MET A 123 6.90 20.91 -10.41
CA MET A 123 6.99 19.75 -9.52
C MET A 123 6.78 20.17 -8.06
N MET A 124 5.99 19.40 -7.30
CA MET A 124 5.76 19.66 -5.88
C MET A 124 7.03 19.39 -5.05
N CYS A 125 7.63 20.47 -4.57
CA CYS A 125 8.77 20.44 -3.65
C CYS A 125 8.44 21.23 -2.38
N TYR A 126 8.54 20.57 -1.23
CA TYR A 126 8.15 21.11 0.08
C TYR A 126 9.31 21.79 0.83
N GLY A 127 10.46 21.96 0.17
CA GLY A 127 11.61 22.67 0.69
C GLY A 127 11.32 24.07 1.27
N PRO A 128 10.41 24.89 0.69
CA PRO A 128 10.13 26.23 1.19
C PRO A 128 9.55 26.32 2.60
N ILE A 129 8.97 25.22 3.10
CA ILE A 129 8.32 25.14 4.42
C ILE A 129 9.00 24.11 5.34
N THR A 130 10.13 23.54 4.91
CA THR A 130 10.83 22.47 5.63
C THR A 130 12.08 23.03 6.31
N SER A 131 12.35 22.64 7.56
CA SER A 131 13.58 22.98 8.27
C SER A 131 14.85 22.61 7.49
N MET A 132 15.84 23.51 7.47
CA MET A 132 17.16 23.20 6.94
C MET A 132 17.98 22.28 7.87
N GLY A 133 19.15 21.81 7.38
CA GLY A 133 20.06 20.93 8.11
C GLY A 133 20.04 19.46 7.65
N CYS A 134 19.36 19.18 6.55
CA CYS A 134 19.36 17.87 5.91
C CYS A 134 20.66 17.65 5.11
N SER A 135 21.44 16.63 5.48
CA SER A 135 22.68 16.26 4.78
C SER A 135 22.45 15.56 3.44
N LEU A 136 21.31 14.87 3.29
CA LEU A 136 20.97 14.11 2.08
C LEU A 136 20.69 14.99 0.86
N LYS A 137 20.26 16.24 1.06
CA LYS A 137 19.97 17.25 0.02
C LYS A 137 19.37 16.64 -1.27
N CYS A 138 18.19 16.00 -1.17
CA CYS A 138 17.54 15.24 -2.25
C CYS A 138 17.45 15.98 -3.60
N THR A 139 17.40 17.31 -3.56
CA THR A 139 17.38 18.18 -4.75
C THR A 139 18.64 18.08 -5.61
N SER A 140 19.77 17.63 -5.08
CA SER A 140 21.00 17.41 -5.87
C SER A 140 20.78 16.40 -7.00
N ASP A 141 19.93 15.39 -6.76
CA ASP A 141 19.56 14.36 -7.74
C ASP A 141 18.27 14.73 -8.51
N LYS A 142 17.89 16.01 -8.53
CA LYS A 142 16.60 16.51 -9.07
C LYS A 142 15.34 15.92 -8.42
N ASN A 143 15.46 15.31 -7.24
CA ASN A 143 14.30 14.84 -6.47
C ASN A 143 13.76 15.97 -5.58
N PRO A 144 12.43 16.13 -5.43
CA PRO A 144 11.87 17.15 -4.58
C PRO A 144 12.14 16.89 -3.10
N CYS A 145 12.23 17.97 -2.32
CA CYS A 145 12.22 17.87 -0.87
C CYS A 145 10.82 17.45 -0.41
N VAL A 146 10.73 16.35 0.33
CA VAL A 146 9.47 15.79 0.87
C VAL A 146 9.28 16.10 2.35
N GLY A 147 10.02 17.05 2.91
CA GLY A 147 9.73 17.57 4.24
C GLY A 147 10.15 16.70 5.43
N CYS A 148 11.11 15.80 5.27
CA CYS A 148 11.55 14.87 6.33
C CYS A 148 12.12 15.51 7.61
N TYR A 149 12.51 16.79 7.56
CA TYR A 149 12.98 17.56 8.73
C TYR A 149 11.85 18.40 9.37
N GLY A 150 10.61 18.23 8.90
CA GLY A 150 9.44 18.94 9.42
C GLY A 150 9.48 20.45 9.24
N PRO A 151 8.59 21.19 9.91
CA PRO A 151 8.38 22.61 9.66
C PRO A 151 9.60 23.46 10.06
N SER A 152 9.91 24.47 9.25
CA SER A 152 10.78 25.59 9.64
C SER A 152 9.96 26.69 10.34
N LYS A 153 10.63 27.52 11.14
CA LYS A 153 9.99 28.70 11.78
C LYS A 153 9.73 29.84 10.79
N THR A 154 10.55 29.95 9.75
CA THR A 154 10.32 30.88 8.64
C THR A 154 10.05 30.13 7.34
N VAL A 155 9.36 30.78 6.41
CA VAL A 155 9.11 30.25 5.07
C VAL A 155 10.01 30.94 4.05
N SER A 156 10.45 30.21 3.03
CA SER A 156 11.14 30.81 1.90
C SER A 156 10.16 31.58 1.01
N ALA A 157 10.64 32.60 0.28
CA ALA A 157 9.85 33.30 -0.74
C ALA A 157 9.24 32.34 -1.79
N ARG A 158 9.90 31.20 -2.06
CA ARG A 158 9.39 30.15 -2.95
C ARG A 158 8.11 29.47 -2.44
N ALA A 159 7.73 29.66 -1.17
CA ALA A 159 6.52 29.09 -0.57
C ALA A 159 5.25 29.59 -1.24
N GLU A 160 5.24 30.81 -1.81
CA GLU A 160 4.10 31.32 -2.57
C GLU A 160 3.80 30.46 -3.80
N LYS A 161 4.85 29.95 -4.46
CA LYS A 161 4.72 29.08 -5.63
C LYS A 161 4.24 27.68 -5.24
N LEU A 162 4.71 27.15 -4.11
CA LEU A 162 4.16 25.93 -3.54
C LEU A 162 2.67 26.12 -3.16
N ASN A 163 2.32 27.26 -2.58
CA ASN A 163 0.94 27.58 -2.22
C ASN A 163 0.02 27.66 -3.45
N SER A 164 0.47 28.29 -4.55
CA SER A 164 -0.30 28.33 -5.78
C SER A 164 -0.50 26.95 -6.41
N ILE A 165 0.51 26.07 -6.38
CA ILE A 165 0.39 24.67 -6.79
C ILE A 165 -0.62 23.93 -5.87
N SER A 166 -0.56 24.16 -4.56
CA SER A 166 -1.47 23.52 -3.58
C SER A 166 -2.95 23.89 -3.75
N LYS A 167 -3.26 24.99 -4.45
CA LYS A 167 -4.66 25.37 -4.76
C LYS A 167 -5.24 24.60 -5.95
N ASN A 168 -4.41 23.96 -6.77
CA ASN A 168 -4.81 23.27 -8.00
C ASN A 168 -4.39 21.78 -7.99
N LEU A 169 -4.77 21.07 -6.94
CA LEU A 169 -4.34 19.68 -6.71
C LEU A 169 -5.06 18.63 -7.59
N ASN A 170 -6.18 18.99 -8.24
CA ASN A 170 -6.96 18.06 -9.05
C ASN A 170 -6.24 17.59 -10.34
N SER A 171 -5.22 18.32 -10.81
CA SER A 171 -4.52 18.07 -12.08
C SER A 171 -3.05 17.68 -11.91
N ILE A 172 -2.67 17.12 -10.75
CA ILE A 172 -1.27 16.84 -10.43
C ILE A 172 -0.80 15.52 -11.04
N SER A 173 0.48 15.46 -11.41
CA SER A 173 1.09 14.26 -12.02
C SER A 173 1.18 13.09 -11.03
N SER A 174 1.35 11.86 -11.52
CA SER A 174 1.57 10.69 -10.65
C SER A 174 2.81 10.83 -9.77
N GLY A 175 3.87 11.48 -10.27
CA GLY A 175 5.06 11.82 -9.49
C GLY A 175 4.74 12.77 -8.34
N ASP A 176 3.95 13.82 -8.61
CA ASP A 176 3.52 14.77 -7.58
C ASP A 176 2.59 14.15 -6.53
N LYS A 177 1.74 13.21 -6.93
CA LYS A 177 0.96 12.40 -5.98
C LYS A 177 1.89 11.66 -5.03
N LYS A 178 2.90 10.96 -5.54
CA LYS A 178 3.91 10.27 -4.72
C LYS A 178 4.62 11.25 -3.77
N ASN A 179 5.07 12.40 -4.26
CA ASN A 179 5.73 13.42 -3.44
C ASN A 179 4.81 13.96 -2.34
N LEU A 180 3.53 14.16 -2.64
CA LEU A 180 2.51 14.55 -1.68
C LEU A 180 2.29 13.46 -0.62
N TYR A 181 2.24 12.18 -1.01
CA TYR A 181 2.17 11.06 -0.06
C TYR A 181 3.39 11.01 0.88
N GLU A 182 4.59 11.15 0.32
CA GLU A 182 5.82 11.18 1.11
C GLU A 182 5.86 12.40 2.04
N PHE A 183 5.42 13.58 1.58
CA PHE A 183 5.30 14.77 2.42
C PHE A 183 4.32 14.60 3.57
N LEU A 184 3.10 14.18 3.30
CA LEU A 184 2.10 13.96 4.35
C LEU A 184 2.59 12.90 5.36
N THR A 185 3.36 11.90 4.91
CA THR A 185 3.99 10.90 5.78
C THR A 185 5.11 11.46 6.63
N LEU A 186 6.07 12.15 6.01
CA LEU A 186 7.34 12.54 6.63
C LEU A 186 7.27 13.90 7.33
N TYR A 187 6.53 14.86 6.76
CA TYR A 187 6.41 16.22 7.27
C TYR A 187 5.31 16.37 8.33
N LEU A 188 4.15 15.74 8.12
CA LEU A 188 3.04 15.80 9.09
C LEU A 188 3.10 14.69 10.13
N ASN A 189 4.02 13.74 9.97
CA ASN A 189 4.06 12.51 10.74
C ASN A 189 2.70 11.79 10.72
N ILE A 190 1.94 11.93 9.62
CA ILE A 190 0.66 11.27 9.40
C ILE A 190 0.96 10.02 8.58
N PRO A 191 0.86 8.81 9.14
CA PRO A 191 1.10 7.60 8.37
C PRO A 191 0.05 7.49 7.26
N LEU A 192 0.36 7.96 6.05
CA LEU A 192 -0.39 7.60 4.83
C LEU A 192 0.04 6.21 4.41
N MET A 193 -0.32 5.26 5.26
CA MET A 193 -0.04 3.87 5.00
C MET A 193 -1.18 3.31 4.18
N ALA A 194 -0.90 3.04 2.91
CA ALA A 194 -1.71 2.10 2.15
C ALA A 194 -1.77 0.77 2.94
N GLY A 195 -2.91 0.51 3.60
CA GLY A 195 -3.11 -0.69 4.40
C GLY A 195 -2.92 -0.56 5.92
N PHE A 196 -2.80 0.64 6.50
CA PHE A 196 -2.89 0.85 7.96
C PHE A 196 -4.24 1.43 8.37
N ASP A 197 -5.16 0.54 8.69
CA ASP A 197 -6.49 0.89 9.14
C ASP A 197 -6.45 1.12 10.67
N LEU A 198 -5.99 2.29 11.10
CA LEU A 198 -6.05 2.68 12.51
C LEU A 198 -7.51 3.02 12.84
N ALA A 199 -8.06 2.49 13.93
CA ALA A 199 -9.40 2.88 14.39
C ALA A 199 -9.53 4.40 14.67
N GLY A 200 -8.41 5.10 14.83
CA GLY A 200 -8.30 6.56 15.01
C GLY A 200 -7.68 7.33 13.85
N ASP A 201 -7.65 6.77 12.63
CA ASP A 201 -7.11 7.42 11.42
C ASP A 201 -7.56 8.89 11.31
N ILE A 202 -6.59 9.81 11.17
CA ILE A 202 -6.82 11.23 10.95
C ILE A 202 -7.78 11.42 9.78
N LEU A 203 -7.69 10.61 8.73
CA LEU A 203 -8.56 10.63 7.54
C LEU A 203 -10.02 10.25 7.86
N LYS A 204 -10.24 9.31 8.80
CA LYS A 204 -11.58 9.05 9.36
C LYS A 204 -12.07 10.19 10.26
N GLN A 205 -11.17 10.93 10.91
CA GLN A 205 -11.50 12.14 11.68
C GLN A 205 -11.82 13.34 10.78
N ILE A 206 -11.16 13.50 9.62
CA ILE A 206 -11.51 14.49 8.57
C ILE A 206 -12.98 14.35 8.19
N LYS A 207 -13.46 13.10 8.08
CA LYS A 207 -14.85 12.78 7.75
C LYS A 207 -15.86 13.23 8.83
N LYS A 208 -15.41 13.47 10.06
CA LYS A 208 -16.25 13.88 11.21
C LYS A 208 -16.09 15.35 11.62
N ASN A 209 -14.93 15.98 11.39
CA ASN A 209 -14.63 17.35 11.82
C ASN A 209 -14.21 18.23 10.65
N SER A 210 -14.81 19.42 10.56
CA SER A 210 -14.63 20.38 9.46
C SER A 210 -13.27 21.12 9.46
N LEU A 211 -12.50 21.06 10.55
CA LEU A 211 -11.21 21.73 10.70
C LEU A 211 -10.20 20.77 11.36
N LEU A 212 -9.18 20.35 10.63
CA LEU A 212 -8.05 19.66 11.23
C LEU A 212 -7.09 20.66 11.85
N LYS A 213 -6.95 20.60 13.16
CA LYS A 213 -5.76 21.13 13.81
C LYS A 213 -4.63 20.16 13.50
N SER A 214 -3.63 20.63 12.76
CA SER A 214 -2.35 19.93 12.68
C SER A 214 -1.90 19.57 14.10
N PRO A 215 -1.36 18.36 14.34
CA PRO A 215 -0.71 18.07 15.62
C PRO A 215 0.49 18.99 15.88
N LEU A 216 0.97 19.72 14.86
CA LEU A 216 1.99 20.75 14.97
C LEU A 216 1.35 22.09 15.36
N THR A 217 1.76 22.61 16.52
CA THR A 217 1.39 23.93 17.01
C THR A 217 2.42 24.99 16.58
N ASN A 218 2.00 26.25 16.42
CA ASN A 218 2.86 27.40 16.09
C ASN A 218 3.54 27.35 14.70
N LEU A 219 2.76 27.08 13.66
CA LEU A 219 3.25 27.10 12.28
C LEU A 219 3.13 28.51 11.64
N PRO A 220 4.02 28.87 10.68
CA PRO A 220 3.86 30.09 9.90
C PRO A 220 2.54 30.14 9.12
N PRO A 221 1.91 31.32 8.92
CA PRO A 221 0.62 31.44 8.23
C PRO A 221 0.59 30.77 6.85
N THR A 222 1.63 30.97 6.03
CA THR A 222 1.73 30.33 4.70
C THR A 222 1.77 28.81 4.78
N THR A 223 2.43 28.25 5.81
CA THR A 223 2.44 26.81 6.06
C THR A 223 1.04 26.33 6.45
N VAL A 224 0.32 27.08 7.29
CA VAL A 224 -1.07 26.78 7.66
C VAL A 224 -2.00 26.81 6.44
N ASP A 225 -1.83 27.76 5.53
CA ASP A 225 -2.63 27.87 4.29
C ASP A 225 -2.38 26.68 3.36
N ILE A 226 -1.11 26.35 3.09
CA ILE A 226 -0.73 25.18 2.28
C ILE A 226 -1.35 23.93 2.88
N MET A 227 -1.22 23.75 4.20
CA MET A 227 -1.80 22.62 4.90
C MET A 227 -3.33 22.60 4.77
N SER A 228 -4.00 23.73 4.94
CA SER A 228 -5.46 23.82 4.83
C SER A 228 -5.96 23.45 3.44
N ASN A 229 -5.23 23.84 2.38
CA ASN A 229 -5.53 23.44 1.00
C ASN A 229 -5.35 21.93 0.80
N LEU A 230 -4.25 21.35 1.29
CA LEU A 230 -4.00 19.91 1.22
C LEU A 230 -5.08 19.10 1.97
N MET A 231 -5.43 19.51 3.19
CA MET A 231 -6.45 18.82 3.99
C MET A 231 -7.86 18.95 3.38
N SER A 232 -8.19 20.12 2.83
CA SER A 232 -9.46 20.31 2.11
C SER A 232 -9.52 19.47 0.85
N PHE A 233 -8.43 19.41 0.07
CA PHE A 233 -8.34 18.54 -1.09
C PHE A 233 -8.50 17.07 -0.71
N LEU A 234 -7.87 16.60 0.37
CA LEU A 234 -8.04 15.24 0.87
C LEU A 234 -9.50 14.97 1.28
N ARG A 235 -10.15 15.90 1.97
CA ARG A 235 -11.58 15.79 2.34
C ARG A 235 -12.47 15.70 1.10
N ASP A 236 -12.24 16.54 0.10
CA ASP A 236 -13.13 16.72 -1.05
C ASP A 236 -12.84 15.69 -2.16
N ASN A 237 -11.66 15.06 -2.15
CA ASN A 237 -11.25 13.99 -3.06
C ASN A 237 -11.17 12.65 -2.32
N ASN A 238 -12.34 12.08 -2.01
CA ASN A 238 -12.45 10.74 -1.43
C ASN A 238 -11.80 9.65 -2.30
N HIS A 239 -11.66 9.85 -3.62
CA HIS A 239 -10.91 8.97 -4.53
C HIS A 239 -9.39 9.03 -4.33
N PHE A 240 -8.87 10.08 -3.69
CA PHE A 240 -7.48 10.12 -3.21
C PHE A 240 -7.26 9.16 -2.02
N HIS A 241 -8.36 8.69 -1.40
CA HIS A 241 -8.42 7.72 -0.31
C HIS A 241 -9.03 6.39 -0.72
N GLU A 242 -9.61 6.30 -1.93
CA GLU A 242 -9.91 5.00 -2.50
C GLU A 242 -8.62 4.25 -2.51
N ILE A 243 -8.64 3.09 -1.86
CA ILE A 243 -7.44 2.32 -1.59
C ILE A 243 -6.69 2.20 -2.90
N SER A 244 -5.61 2.97 -3.02
CA SER A 244 -4.76 2.98 -4.20
C SER A 244 -4.47 1.53 -4.49
N ASN A 245 -4.58 1.16 -5.76
CA ASN A 245 -4.28 -0.21 -6.17
C ASN A 245 -2.89 -0.23 -6.79
N VAL A 246 -2.35 -1.43 -6.99
CA VAL A 246 -0.95 -1.55 -7.43
C VAL A 246 -0.70 -0.85 -8.79
N CYS A 247 -1.73 -0.69 -9.64
CA CYS A 247 -1.62 0.02 -10.92
C CYS A 247 -1.20 1.48 -10.75
N ASP A 248 -1.52 2.14 -9.63
CA ASP A 248 -1.13 3.54 -9.39
C ASP A 248 0.39 3.71 -9.19
N THR A 249 1.07 2.62 -8.83
CA THR A 249 2.53 2.55 -8.65
C THR A 249 3.22 1.73 -9.74
N CYS A 250 2.47 1.30 -10.75
CA CYS A 250 2.96 0.50 -11.86
C CYS A 250 3.59 1.39 -12.93
N SER A 251 4.79 1.04 -13.41
CA SER A 251 5.47 1.75 -14.49
C SER A 251 4.95 1.41 -15.90
N ARG A 252 4.16 0.33 -16.03
CA ARG A 252 3.68 -0.17 -17.32
C ARG A 252 2.53 0.66 -17.88
N ILE A 253 2.45 0.72 -19.21
CA ILE A 253 1.47 1.46 -19.96
C ILE A 253 0.20 0.61 -20.14
N ILE A 254 -0.92 1.14 -19.70
CA ILE A 254 -2.25 0.54 -19.87
C ILE A 254 -2.87 1.09 -21.16
N ARG A 255 -3.56 0.23 -21.91
CA ARG A 255 -4.16 0.51 -23.23
C ARG A 255 -3.12 0.97 -24.26
N SER A 256 -2.00 0.26 -24.29
CA SER A 256 -0.94 0.41 -25.30
C SER A 256 -1.30 -0.41 -26.55
N LYS A 257 -0.36 -1.19 -27.08
CA LYS A 257 -0.51 -1.98 -28.31
C LYS A 257 -1.02 -3.41 -28.05
N SER A 258 -0.75 -3.95 -26.86
CA SER A 258 -1.16 -5.30 -26.49
C SER A 258 -2.66 -5.40 -26.23
N SER A 259 -3.24 -6.57 -26.50
CA SER A 259 -4.61 -6.92 -26.14
C SER A 259 -4.70 -8.40 -25.77
N MET A 260 -5.39 -8.72 -24.67
CA MET A 260 -5.52 -10.09 -24.18
C MET A 260 -6.51 -10.87 -25.05
N SER A 261 -6.01 -11.79 -25.86
CA SER A 261 -6.83 -12.75 -26.62
C SER A 261 -6.92 -14.13 -25.98
N ARG A 262 -6.03 -14.45 -25.04
CA ARG A 262 -6.05 -15.67 -24.22
C ARG A 262 -5.35 -15.42 -22.89
N VAL A 263 -5.74 -16.20 -21.88
CA VAL A 263 -5.03 -16.23 -20.60
C VAL A 263 -3.76 -17.07 -20.75
N LYS A 264 -2.64 -16.51 -20.33
CA LYS A 264 -1.32 -17.15 -20.26
C LYS A 264 -0.98 -17.48 -18.81
N ARG A 265 -0.36 -18.63 -18.62
CA ARG A 265 0.35 -18.99 -17.39
C ARG A 265 1.69 -18.27 -17.33
N ASP A 266 2.22 -18.09 -16.12
CA ASP A 266 3.48 -17.37 -15.89
C ASP A 266 4.69 -17.92 -16.67
N TYR A 267 4.68 -19.19 -17.09
CA TYR A 267 5.74 -19.82 -17.88
C TYR A 267 5.55 -19.65 -19.40
N GLU A 268 4.41 -19.16 -19.86
CA GLU A 268 4.06 -19.10 -21.28
C GLU A 268 4.59 -17.83 -21.95
N GLY A 269 5.85 -17.89 -22.36
CA GLY A 269 6.53 -16.80 -23.06
C GLY A 269 7.12 -15.76 -22.09
N LEU A 270 7.73 -14.72 -22.67
CA LEU A 270 8.37 -13.65 -21.92
C LEU A 270 7.60 -12.35 -22.15
N PRO A 271 7.02 -11.72 -21.11
CA PRO A 271 6.37 -10.42 -21.28
C PRO A 271 7.39 -9.32 -21.62
N ASN A 272 6.98 -8.38 -22.46
CA ASN A 272 7.72 -7.13 -22.66
C ASN A 272 7.59 -6.24 -21.41
N LEU A 273 8.49 -5.27 -21.23
CA LEU A 273 8.56 -4.44 -20.02
C LEU A 273 7.59 -3.25 -20.02
N ASP A 274 7.15 -2.80 -21.20
CA ASP A 274 6.44 -1.54 -21.35
C ASP A 274 4.93 -1.71 -21.21
N ASP A 275 4.35 -2.69 -21.90
CA ASP A 275 2.90 -2.91 -21.92
C ASP A 275 2.39 -3.53 -20.62
N CYS A 276 1.13 -3.27 -20.31
CA CYS A 276 0.44 -3.91 -19.18
C CYS A 276 0.46 -5.45 -19.30
N LEU A 277 0.85 -6.15 -18.23
CA LEU A 277 0.91 -7.61 -18.20
C LEU A 277 -0.47 -8.26 -18.43
N ILE A 278 -1.55 -7.60 -18.00
CA ILE A 278 -2.93 -8.05 -18.26
C ILE A 278 -3.17 -8.06 -19.77
N GLU A 279 -2.90 -6.96 -20.45
CA GLU A 279 -3.10 -6.84 -21.90
C GLU A 279 -2.18 -7.78 -22.69
N GLN A 280 -1.05 -8.20 -22.12
CA GLN A 280 -0.17 -9.23 -22.69
C GLN A 280 -0.66 -10.67 -22.49
N GLY A 281 -1.72 -10.87 -21.70
CA GLY A 281 -2.36 -12.18 -21.47
C GLY A 281 -2.18 -12.75 -20.06
N TYR A 282 -1.44 -12.10 -19.16
CA TYR A 282 -1.15 -12.65 -17.83
C TYR A 282 -2.15 -12.19 -16.77
N ILE A 283 -2.48 -13.07 -15.82
CA ILE A 283 -3.31 -12.68 -14.67
C ILE A 283 -2.48 -11.87 -13.67
N CYS A 284 -2.70 -10.56 -13.63
CA CYS A 284 -2.04 -9.65 -12.69
C CYS A 284 -3.09 -9.07 -11.73
N MET A 285 -3.03 -9.45 -10.45
CA MET A 285 -3.99 -9.03 -9.41
C MET A 285 -3.88 -7.54 -9.02
N GLY A 286 -2.99 -6.78 -9.66
CA GLY A 286 -2.70 -5.39 -9.31
C GLY A 286 -3.92 -4.46 -9.20
N PRO A 287 -4.87 -4.49 -10.14
CA PRO A 287 -6.06 -3.62 -10.12
C PRO A 287 -6.98 -3.87 -8.92
N VAL A 288 -6.94 -5.08 -8.36
CA VAL A 288 -7.80 -5.52 -7.25
C VAL A 288 -7.05 -5.63 -5.92
N THR A 289 -5.77 -5.27 -5.89
CA THR A 289 -4.87 -5.40 -4.74
C THR A 289 -4.48 -4.02 -4.20
N LYS A 290 -4.45 -3.87 -2.87
CA LYS A 290 -4.01 -2.62 -2.24
C LYS A 290 -2.57 -2.27 -2.63
N ALA A 291 -2.31 -0.99 -2.89
CA ALA A 291 -0.98 -0.43 -3.08
C ALA A 291 -0.20 -0.41 -1.75
N GLY A 292 1.02 0.13 -1.79
CA GLY A 292 1.95 0.20 -0.65
C GLY A 292 3.22 -0.61 -0.88
N CYS A 293 3.18 -1.61 -1.76
CA CYS A 293 4.38 -2.34 -2.15
C CYS A 293 5.26 -1.58 -3.15
N GLY A 294 4.75 -0.56 -3.84
CA GLY A 294 5.47 0.17 -4.89
C GLY A 294 5.68 -0.65 -6.16
N GLY A 295 4.78 -1.60 -6.46
CA GLY A 295 4.81 -2.35 -7.71
C GLY A 295 5.99 -3.32 -7.88
N LEU A 296 6.62 -3.79 -6.79
CA LEU A 296 7.84 -4.62 -6.83
C LEU A 296 7.84 -5.76 -7.86
N CYS A 297 6.75 -6.54 -7.90
CA CYS A 297 6.62 -7.65 -8.84
C CYS A 297 6.77 -7.18 -10.30
N LEU A 298 6.15 -6.04 -10.61
CA LEU A 298 6.09 -5.51 -11.96
C LEU A 298 7.45 -5.01 -12.43
N ASN A 299 8.27 -4.51 -11.50
CA ASN A 299 9.65 -4.07 -11.74
C ASN A 299 10.60 -5.22 -12.10
N VAL A 300 10.27 -6.45 -11.68
CA VAL A 300 11.00 -7.67 -12.04
C VAL A 300 10.27 -8.50 -13.10
N ASN A 301 9.40 -7.84 -13.88
CA ASN A 301 8.66 -8.42 -15.00
C ASN A 301 7.75 -9.61 -14.63
N THR A 302 7.16 -9.59 -13.42
CA THR A 302 6.21 -10.63 -12.98
C THR A 302 4.85 -10.03 -12.56
N PRO A 303 3.72 -10.72 -12.81
CA PRO A 303 2.41 -10.23 -12.40
C PRO A 303 2.30 -10.03 -10.87
N CYS A 304 1.49 -9.06 -10.45
CA CYS A 304 1.11 -8.94 -9.05
C CYS A 304 0.28 -10.15 -8.63
N THR A 305 0.62 -10.74 -7.48
CA THR A 305 -0.06 -11.93 -6.94
C THR A 305 -1.08 -11.61 -5.85
N GLY A 306 -1.23 -10.34 -5.45
CA GLY A 306 -2.25 -9.91 -4.50
C GLY A 306 -1.86 -9.91 -3.03
N CYS A 307 -0.56 -9.96 -2.71
CA CYS A 307 -0.10 -10.19 -1.34
C CYS A 307 -0.38 -9.07 -0.34
N TYR A 308 -0.75 -7.86 -0.78
CA TYR A 308 -1.15 -6.73 0.09
C TYR A 308 -2.64 -6.77 0.46
N GLY A 309 -3.38 -7.77 -0.03
CA GLY A 309 -4.81 -7.93 0.22
C GLY A 309 -5.68 -7.13 -0.74
N GLN A 310 -6.99 -7.33 -0.61
CA GLN A 310 -7.98 -6.86 -1.58
C GLN A 310 -8.36 -5.39 -1.33
N THR A 311 -8.66 -4.66 -2.39
CA THR A 311 -9.22 -3.29 -2.30
C THR A 311 -10.71 -3.27 -1.95
N LYS A 312 -11.44 -4.37 -2.18
CA LYS A 312 -12.83 -4.54 -1.76
C LYS A 312 -13.04 -5.94 -1.18
N TRP A 313 -13.87 -6.02 -0.14
CA TRP A 313 -14.16 -7.20 0.65
C TRP A 313 -15.66 -7.56 0.56
N GLY A 314 -16.02 -8.79 0.89
CA GLY A 314 -17.38 -9.35 0.85
C GLY A 314 -17.87 -9.67 -0.56
N VAL A 315 -16.95 -9.94 -1.48
CA VAL A 315 -17.24 -10.12 -2.91
C VAL A 315 -16.49 -11.33 -3.45
N ASN A 316 -17.02 -11.94 -4.52
CA ASN A 316 -16.29 -12.96 -5.28
C ASN A 316 -15.13 -12.29 -6.02
N GLN A 317 -13.89 -12.60 -5.63
CA GLN A 317 -12.73 -11.93 -6.23
C GLN A 317 -12.46 -12.32 -7.67
N ALA A 318 -12.81 -13.53 -8.09
CA ALA A 318 -12.63 -13.95 -9.47
C ALA A 318 -13.51 -13.09 -10.39
N GLU A 319 -14.80 -12.98 -10.04
CA GLU A 319 -15.74 -12.15 -10.78
C GLU A 319 -15.35 -10.68 -10.75
N ARG A 320 -15.00 -10.16 -9.57
CA ARG A 320 -14.56 -8.78 -9.42
C ARG A 320 -13.31 -8.48 -10.24
N PHE A 321 -12.34 -9.39 -10.24
CA PHE A 321 -11.16 -9.27 -11.08
C PHE A 321 -11.58 -9.16 -12.54
N ALA A 322 -12.39 -10.11 -13.03
CA ALA A 322 -12.85 -10.13 -14.42
C ALA A 322 -13.58 -8.83 -14.81
N ASP A 323 -14.53 -8.37 -13.98
CA ASP A 323 -15.28 -7.12 -14.21
C ASP A 323 -14.33 -5.91 -14.28
N THR A 324 -13.39 -5.83 -13.33
CA THR A 324 -12.41 -4.72 -13.27
C THR A 324 -11.52 -4.70 -14.51
N VAL A 325 -11.09 -5.88 -14.98
CA VAL A 325 -10.14 -5.93 -16.09
C VAL A 325 -10.81 -5.70 -17.45
N LEU A 326 -12.04 -6.22 -17.64
CA LEU A 326 -12.82 -5.99 -18.85
C LEU A 326 -13.21 -4.52 -19.03
N GLU A 327 -13.46 -3.82 -17.92
CA GLU A 327 -13.77 -2.39 -17.95
C GLU A 327 -12.54 -1.53 -18.31
N LYS A 328 -11.36 -1.86 -17.75
CA LYS A 328 -10.22 -0.93 -17.71
C LYS A 328 -9.09 -1.25 -18.68
N PHE A 329 -9.01 -2.47 -19.22
CA PHE A 329 -7.85 -2.93 -20.01
C PHE A 329 -8.28 -3.42 -21.39
N ASN A 330 -7.33 -3.49 -22.33
CA ASN A 330 -7.55 -4.08 -23.65
C ASN A 330 -7.69 -5.60 -23.54
N ILE A 331 -8.92 -6.11 -23.49
CA ILE A 331 -9.24 -7.53 -23.39
C ILE A 331 -10.26 -7.92 -24.46
N ASN A 332 -9.89 -8.92 -25.27
CA ASN A 332 -10.71 -9.50 -26.34
C ASN A 332 -11.28 -10.86 -25.93
N LEU A 333 -11.81 -10.96 -24.70
CA LEU A 333 -12.41 -12.16 -24.12
C LEU A 333 -13.70 -11.77 -23.41
N SER A 334 -14.67 -12.69 -23.34
CA SER A 334 -15.81 -12.55 -22.43
C SER A 334 -15.38 -12.81 -20.98
N LYS A 335 -16.22 -12.41 -20.01
CA LYS A 335 -16.00 -12.71 -18.58
C LYS A 335 -15.93 -14.22 -18.35
N GLU A 336 -16.84 -14.95 -18.98
CA GLU A 336 -16.96 -16.41 -18.89
C GLU A 336 -15.70 -17.08 -19.47
N ASP A 337 -15.25 -16.66 -20.64
CA ASP A 337 -14.06 -17.23 -21.30
C ASP A 337 -12.78 -16.95 -20.51
N LEU A 338 -12.64 -15.73 -19.98
CA LEU A 338 -11.49 -15.36 -19.16
C LEU A 338 -11.42 -16.23 -17.90
N LEU A 339 -12.53 -16.38 -17.19
CA LEU A 339 -12.58 -17.17 -15.96
C LEU A 339 -12.50 -18.68 -16.22
N ALA A 340 -13.01 -19.18 -17.35
CA ALA A 340 -12.92 -20.59 -17.73
C ALA A 340 -11.47 -21.02 -18.02
N GLN A 341 -10.62 -20.12 -18.54
CA GLN A 341 -9.22 -20.40 -18.82
C GLN A 341 -8.34 -20.47 -17.55
N VAL A 342 -8.82 -19.96 -16.41
CA VAL A 342 -8.10 -20.04 -15.13
C VAL A 342 -8.42 -21.37 -14.43
N LYS A 343 -7.47 -22.31 -14.51
CA LYS A 343 -7.62 -23.66 -13.94
C LYS A 343 -7.77 -23.69 -12.41
N ASP A 344 -6.96 -22.90 -11.70
CA ASP A 344 -6.99 -22.81 -10.24
C ASP A 344 -7.48 -21.43 -9.81
N LYS A 345 -8.81 -21.27 -9.72
CA LYS A 345 -9.42 -19.99 -9.38
C LYS A 345 -9.08 -19.57 -7.95
N ILE A 346 -9.14 -20.48 -6.99
CA ILE A 346 -8.92 -20.17 -5.57
C ILE A 346 -7.45 -19.79 -5.34
N GLY A 347 -6.50 -20.59 -5.83
CA GLY A 347 -5.07 -20.30 -5.68
C GLY A 347 -4.60 -19.08 -6.48
N THR A 348 -5.38 -18.61 -7.45
CA THR A 348 -5.11 -17.38 -8.20
C THR A 348 -5.72 -16.15 -7.53
N PHE A 349 -7.03 -16.16 -7.27
CA PHE A 349 -7.78 -14.98 -6.85
C PHE A 349 -7.85 -14.79 -5.33
N GLU A 350 -7.65 -15.87 -4.56
CA GLU A 350 -7.75 -15.86 -3.09
C GLU A 350 -6.45 -16.32 -2.39
N LYS A 351 -5.34 -16.33 -3.14
CA LYS A 351 -4.02 -16.82 -2.70
C LYS A 351 -3.60 -16.37 -1.31
N PHE A 352 -3.92 -15.12 -0.96
CA PHE A 352 -3.50 -14.50 0.30
C PHE A 352 -4.66 -14.17 1.25
N THR A 353 -5.89 -14.47 0.86
CA THR A 353 -7.08 -13.90 1.50
C THR A 353 -8.19 -14.91 1.76
N LEU A 354 -8.05 -16.16 1.33
CA LEU A 354 -9.08 -17.19 1.47
C LEU A 354 -9.56 -17.38 2.92
N ALA A 355 -8.65 -17.32 3.89
CA ALA A 355 -9.01 -17.47 5.31
C ALA A 355 -9.80 -16.28 5.86
N SER A 356 -9.74 -15.13 5.18
CA SER A 356 -10.51 -13.96 5.56
C SER A 356 -11.98 -14.21 5.23
N LYS A 357 -12.87 -14.10 6.22
CA LYS A 357 -14.35 -14.13 6.06
C LYS A 357 -14.91 -13.01 5.16
N LYS A 358 -14.01 -12.18 4.64
CA LYS A 358 -14.24 -11.09 3.69
C LYS A 358 -13.96 -11.51 2.24
N GLY A 359 -13.42 -12.70 1.97
CA GLY A 359 -13.45 -13.30 0.63
C GLY A 359 -14.81 -13.95 0.43
N GLY A 360 -15.57 -13.51 -0.56
CA GLY A 360 -16.88 -14.10 -0.87
C GLY A 360 -16.69 -15.38 -1.66
N ILE A 361 -16.66 -16.52 -0.97
CA ILE A 361 -16.99 -17.83 -1.54
C ILE A 361 -17.94 -18.51 -0.56
#